data_AF-A0A2M9P4W4-F1
#
_entry.id   AF-A0A2M9P4W4-F1
#
_cell.length_a   1.000
_cell.length_b   1.000
_cell.length_c   1.000
_cell.angle_alpha   90.00
_cell.angle_beta   90.00
_cell.angle_gamma   90.00
#
_symmetry.space_group_name_H-M   'P 1'
#
loop_
_entity.id
_entity.type
_entity.pdbx_description
1 polymer ?
#
loop_
_entity_poly.entity_id
_entity_poly.type
_entity_poly.pdbx_seq_one_letter_code
_entity_poly.pdbx_strand_id
1 'polypeptide(L)'
;PARRRRCIDHVRTKLDVSERLACRVLGQHRSTQRKTPKGRADDAALTAEIVALATEYGRYGYRRIAAMLQAAGWAVNVKRVERIWR
;
A
#
# COMPACT_ATOMS: atom_id res chain seq x y z
N PRO A 1 -2.41 11.46 5.02
CA PRO A 1 -3.65 10.82 5.57
C PRO A 1 -3.40 9.52 6.35
N ALA A 2 -2.64 8.56 5.79
CA ALA A 2 -2.43 7.24 6.42
C ALA A 2 -1.86 7.32 7.86
N ARG A 3 -0.85 8.16 8.09
CA ARG A 3 -0.29 8.38 9.45
C ARG A 3 -1.34 8.90 10.44
N ARG A 4 -2.17 9.86 10.04
CA ARG A 4 -3.24 10.40 10.90
C ARG A 4 -4.32 9.37 11.19
N ARG A 5 -4.68 8.53 10.22
CA ARG A 5 -5.61 7.40 10.43
C ARG A 5 -5.09 6.45 11.50
N ARG A 6 -3.81 6.05 11.38
CA ARG A 6 -3.14 5.21 12.38
C ARG A 6 -3.11 5.86 13.76
N CYS A 7 -2.86 7.16 13.86
CA CYS A 7 -2.94 7.88 15.14
C CYS A 7 -4.34 7.82 15.75
N ILE A 8 -5.40 8.00 14.95
CA ILE A 8 -6.79 7.92 15.44
C ILE A 8 -7.10 6.51 15.93
N ASP A 9 -6.74 5.49 15.16
CA ASP A 9 -6.98 4.10 15.55
C ASP A 9 -6.22 3.77 16.85
N HIS A 10 -4.98 4.23 16.97
CA HIS A 10 -4.18 4.08 18.19
C HIS A 10 -4.84 4.75 19.42
N VAL A 11 -5.28 6.00 19.27
CA VAL A 11 -5.94 6.74 20.37
C VAL A 11 -7.25 6.09 20.79
N ARG A 12 -8.05 5.60 19.82
CA ARG A 12 -9.27 4.84 20.10
C ARG A 12 -8.96 3.59 20.92
N THR A 13 -7.95 2.81 20.53
CA THR A 13 -7.57 1.58 21.23
C THR A 13 -6.95 1.84 22.61
N LYS A 14 -6.14 2.90 22.76
CA LYS A 14 -5.43 3.18 24.01
C LYS A 14 -6.26 3.90 25.07
N LEU A 15 -7.16 4.78 24.66
CA LEU A 15 -7.96 5.61 25.57
C LEU A 15 -9.45 5.23 25.60
N ASP A 16 -9.82 4.16 24.88
CA ASP A 16 -11.21 3.68 24.72
C ASP A 16 -12.21 4.79 24.33
N VAL A 17 -11.77 5.70 23.47
CA VAL A 17 -12.59 6.84 23.02
C VAL A 17 -13.29 6.55 21.70
N SER A 18 -14.45 7.18 21.51
CA SER A 18 -15.16 7.09 20.24
C SER A 18 -14.37 7.71 19.08
N GLU A 19 -14.54 7.17 17.87
CA GLU A 19 -14.00 7.73 16.63
C GLU A 19 -14.35 9.22 16.46
N ARG A 20 -15.57 9.60 16.87
CA ARG A 20 -16.06 10.98 16.77
C ARG A 20 -15.22 11.93 17.63
N LEU A 21 -14.90 11.52 18.85
CA LEU A 21 -14.05 12.28 19.77
C LEU A 21 -12.61 12.37 19.25
N ALA A 22 -12.02 11.22 18.90
CA ALA A 22 -10.64 11.16 18.39
C ALA A 22 -10.46 12.01 17.12
N CYS A 23 -11.39 11.92 16.16
CA CYS A 23 -11.36 12.71 14.93
C CYS A 23 -11.49 14.22 15.20
N ARG A 24 -12.36 14.62 16.13
CA ARG A 24 -12.56 16.03 16.49
C ARG A 24 -11.30 16.63 17.12
N VAL A 25 -10.74 15.95 18.11
CA VAL A 25 -9.54 16.41 18.84
C VAL A 25 -8.31 16.47 17.94
N LEU A 26 -8.13 15.47 17.06
CA LEU A 26 -6.97 15.37 16.17
C LEU A 26 -7.16 16.11 14.83
N GLY A 27 -8.30 16.80 14.63
CA GLY A 27 -8.57 17.60 13.42
C GLY A 27 -8.66 16.77 12.13
N GLN A 28 -9.12 15.52 12.20
CA GLN A 28 -9.31 14.66 11.02
C GLN A 28 -10.80 14.59 10.67
N HIS A 29 -11.13 14.89 9.41
CA HIS A 29 -12.52 14.73 8.96
C HIS A 29 -12.91 13.25 8.95
N ARG A 30 -14.10 12.92 9.49
CA ARG A 30 -14.59 11.53 9.64
C ARG A 30 -14.75 10.80 8.30
N SER A 31 -15.15 11.49 7.23
CA SER A 31 -15.23 10.85 5.90
C SER A 31 -13.85 10.36 5.43
N THR A 32 -12.80 11.12 5.74
CA THR A 32 -11.43 10.72 5.44
C THR A 32 -10.95 9.61 6.36
N GLN A 33 -11.41 9.50 7.61
CA GLN A 33 -11.11 8.33 8.45
C GLN A 33 -11.77 7.07 7.88
N ARG A 34 -13.06 7.16 7.55
CA ARG A 34 -13.89 6.03 7.11
C ARG A 34 -13.64 5.57 5.68
N LYS A 35 -13.05 6.43 4.83
CA LYS A 35 -12.77 6.09 3.43
C LYS A 35 -11.74 4.95 3.37
N THR A 36 -12.20 3.74 3.07
CA THR A 36 -11.32 2.60 2.83
C THR A 36 -10.32 2.94 1.71
N PRO A 37 -9.00 2.77 1.94
CA PRO A 37 -8.04 2.86 0.85
C PRO A 37 -8.38 1.79 -0.18
N LYS A 38 -8.75 2.20 -1.39
CA LYS A 38 -8.91 1.27 -2.51
C LYS A 38 -7.58 1.21 -3.23
N GLY A 39 -6.86 0.08 -3.07
CA GLY A 39 -5.73 -0.25 -3.93
C GLY A 39 -6.19 -0.49 -5.37
N ARG A 40 -5.24 -0.68 -6.29
CA ARG A 40 -5.62 -1.14 -7.63
C ARG A 40 -5.99 -2.62 -7.55
N ALA A 41 -6.97 -3.03 -8.34
CA ALA A 41 -7.44 -4.43 -8.34
C ALA A 41 -6.33 -5.42 -8.71
N ASP A 42 -5.35 -4.98 -9.49
CA ASP A 42 -4.21 -5.76 -9.98
C ASP A 42 -3.00 -5.75 -9.02
N ASP A 43 -3.03 -5.00 -7.91
CA ASP A 43 -1.87 -4.90 -7.00
C ASP A 43 -1.44 -6.26 -6.42
N ALA A 44 -2.42 -7.11 -6.07
CA ALA A 44 -2.14 -8.44 -5.51
C ALA A 44 -1.52 -9.37 -6.56
N ALA A 45 -2.09 -9.40 -7.76
CA ALA A 45 -1.58 -10.21 -8.87
C ALA A 45 -0.18 -9.76 -9.29
N LEU A 46 0.05 -8.44 -9.38
CA LEU A 46 1.37 -7.89 -9.69
C LEU A 46 2.40 -8.25 -8.61
N THR A 47 2.02 -8.21 -7.34
CA THR A 47 2.92 -8.60 -6.24
C THR A 47 3.29 -10.08 -6.32
N ALA A 48 2.33 -10.95 -6.60
CA ALA A 48 2.59 -12.38 -6.80
C ALA A 48 3.56 -12.64 -7.96
N GLU A 49 3.38 -11.94 -9.08
CA GLU A 49 4.27 -12.06 -10.25
C GLU A 49 5.68 -11.57 -9.95
N ILE A 50 5.81 -10.43 -9.24
CA ILE A 50 7.11 -9.91 -8.79
C ILE A 50 7.82 -10.93 -7.91
N VAL A 51 7.11 -11.55 -6.96
CA VAL A 51 7.68 -12.56 -6.06
C VAL A 51 8.09 -13.82 -6.83
N ALA A 52 7.27 -14.28 -7.77
CA ALA A 52 7.60 -15.43 -8.62
C ALA A 52 8.89 -15.17 -9.40
N LEU A 53 8.98 -14.04 -10.11
CA LEU A 53 10.17 -13.65 -10.86
C LEU A 53 11.40 -13.43 -9.96
N ALA A 54 11.23 -12.87 -8.76
CA ALA A 54 12.33 -12.70 -7.82
C ALA A 54 12.84 -14.04 -7.29
N THR A 55 11.95 -15.01 -7.10
CA THR A 55 12.30 -16.35 -6.62
C THR A 55 13.02 -17.15 -7.70
N GLU A 56 12.57 -17.05 -8.95
CA GLU A 56 13.20 -17.70 -10.10
C GLU A 56 14.54 -17.04 -10.48
N TYR A 57 14.60 -15.71 -10.44
CA TYR A 57 15.77 -14.92 -10.84
C TYR A 57 16.38 -14.16 -9.66
N GLY A 58 16.81 -14.86 -8.60
CA GLY A 58 17.26 -14.25 -7.34
C GLY A 58 18.44 -13.26 -7.40
N ARG A 59 19.21 -13.20 -8.51
CA ARG A 59 20.24 -12.16 -8.72
C ARG A 59 19.69 -10.87 -9.32
N TYR A 60 18.46 -10.88 -9.79
CA TYR A 60 17.88 -9.76 -10.52
C TYR A 60 17.27 -8.77 -9.54
N GLY A 61 17.65 -7.50 -9.68
CA GLY A 61 17.01 -6.42 -8.96
C GLY A 61 15.70 -5.98 -9.62
N TYR A 62 14.94 -5.15 -8.90
CA TYR A 62 13.63 -4.66 -9.31
C TYR A 62 13.58 -4.03 -10.72
N ARG A 63 14.68 -3.42 -11.20
CA ARG A 63 14.74 -2.82 -12.55
C ARG A 63 14.65 -3.87 -13.65
N ARG A 64 15.30 -5.03 -13.45
CA ARG A 64 15.27 -6.11 -14.44
C ARG A 64 13.95 -6.87 -14.40
N ILE A 65 13.40 -7.08 -13.20
CA ILE A 65 12.06 -7.63 -13.03
C ILE A 65 11.00 -6.70 -13.62
N ALA A 66 11.13 -5.38 -13.47
CA ALA A 66 10.23 -4.42 -14.11
C ALA A 66 10.23 -4.53 -15.65
N ALA A 67 11.40 -4.74 -16.26
CA ALA A 67 11.50 -4.96 -17.70
C ALA A 67 10.84 -6.28 -18.14
N MET A 68 11.01 -7.35 -17.36
CA MET A 68 10.35 -8.64 -17.62
C MET A 68 8.83 -8.55 -17.50
N LEU A 69 8.32 -7.84 -16.49
CA LEU A 69 6.89 -7.59 -16.33
C LEU A 69 6.32 -6.84 -17.55
N GLN A 70 7.03 -5.80 -18.03
CA GLN A 70 6.61 -5.07 -19.24
C GLN A 70 6.62 -5.98 -20.47
N ALA A 71 7.62 -6.84 -20.63
CA ALA A 71 7.68 -7.82 -21.71
C ALA A 71 6.55 -8.86 -21.61
N ALA A 72 6.14 -9.22 -20.40
CA ALA A 72 4.99 -10.08 -20.12
C ALA A 72 3.62 -9.37 -20.27
N GLY A 73 3.61 -8.11 -20.74
CA GLY A 73 2.38 -7.35 -21.04
C GLY A 73 1.84 -6.52 -19.87
N TRP A 74 2.54 -6.46 -18.74
CA TRP A 74 2.11 -5.60 -17.62
C TRP A 74 2.34 -4.12 -17.93
N ALA A 75 1.27 -3.33 -17.86
CA ALA A 75 1.34 -1.87 -17.92
C ALA A 75 1.80 -1.27 -16.58
N VAL A 76 3.06 -1.51 -16.21
CA VAL A 76 3.64 -1.07 -14.93
C VAL A 76 4.82 -0.12 -15.12
N ASN A 77 4.88 0.89 -14.26
CA ASN A 77 6.05 1.77 -14.16
C ASN A 77 7.09 1.14 -13.22
N VAL A 78 8.36 1.29 -13.54
CA VAL A 78 9.50 0.90 -12.69
C VAL A 78 9.36 1.40 -11.25
N LYS A 79 8.86 2.63 -11.04
CA LYS A 79 8.63 3.18 -9.69
C LYS A 79 7.55 2.42 -8.89
N ARG A 80 6.57 1.80 -9.56
CA ARG A 80 5.55 0.96 -8.91
C ARG A 80 6.19 -0.34 -8.44
N VAL A 81 6.98 -0.97 -9.30
CA VAL A 81 7.71 -2.20 -8.97
C VAL A 81 8.69 -1.94 -7.83
N GLU A 82 9.45 -0.84 -7.87
CA GLU A 82 10.35 -0.44 -6.78
C GLU A 82 9.63 -0.29 -5.43
N ARG A 83 8.41 0.26 -5.42
CA ARG A 83 7.61 0.42 -4.20
C ARG A 83 7.13 -0.91 -3.63
N ILE A 84 6.83 -1.89 -4.49
CA ILE A 84 6.43 -3.24 -4.06
C ILE A 84 7.66 -4.04 -3.62
N TRP A 85 8.82 -3.77 -4.22
CA TRP A 85 10.09 -4.41 -3.91
C TRP A 85 10.67 -4.05 -2.54
N ARG A 86 10.38 -2.83 -2.05
CA ARG A 86 10.82 -2.35 -0.73
C ARG A 86 9.88 -2.84 0.37
#